data_AF-A0AAE0JGG0-F1
#
_entry.id   AF-A0AAE0JGG0-F1
#
_cell.length_a   1.000
_cell.length_b   1.000
_cell.length_c   1.000
_cell.angle_alpha   90.00
_cell.angle_beta   90.00
_cell.angle_gamma   90.00
#
_symmetry.space_group_name_H-M   'P 1'
#
loop_
_entity.id
_entity.type
_entity.pdbx_description
1 polymer ?
#
loop_
_entity_poly.entity_id
_entity_poly.type
_entity_poly.pdbx_seq_one_letter_code
_entity_poly.pdbx_strand_id
1 'polypeptide(L)'
;MALRLKRGQSLCCFPVPLPQMRAFASTSSATTKLLPLLPYRLLVRPSPNRPAHAHANAHAHQSGLSFHQRQTNTSLTKPTTQVREARSTSSAAFSLIATRQLRGTRNTTTMAGASASTDSPAGSDPLHPKVNMPRMVYGTAWKKNRTADLVYQAIKEGFRGIDTAAMKRHYSEELTGEGIRRAIKDGIVTREELYIQTKYTPHDDAFLAEPALYPTITSQVLASVTSSLRNLAHTESEEDTSYIDCLIMHSPFPDPVSTLECWTALQSFVPHRIRSLGISNITLPELQYLVADPRVTVYPTVIQNRFRRAERRWDYELRRWCANQNSTRWKGEKRTRYQGFWTLTGNRADWPTQKFVRELAMAVPKTAQEVEALEAEAAAAAETEEQKEGEQEGGGGLVDGEPAGTGDLLESGDGELGISLEAAWYALIILGADVVVLNGTTSQQHMRDDLECLERVERWKKTPQGKKAWDRCFEGFKALVGMPPP
;
A
#
# COMPACT_ATOMS: atom_id res chain seq x y z
N MET A 1 -11.08 -36.80 63.50
CA MET A 1 -11.70 -35.62 64.14
C MET A 1 -12.75 -35.05 63.16
N ALA A 2 -13.81 -34.42 63.67
CA ALA A 2 -14.95 -33.79 62.97
C ALA A 2 -14.59 -32.87 61.75
N LEU A 3 -15.45 -32.49 60.78
CA LEU A 3 -16.88 -32.72 60.46
C LEU A 3 -17.20 -32.21 59.02
N ARG A 4 -18.25 -32.75 58.33
CA ARG A 4 -19.23 -32.12 57.36
C ARG A 4 -18.73 -31.06 56.33
N LEU A 5 -19.15 -30.99 55.06
CA LEU A 5 -20.29 -31.50 54.21
C LEU A 5 -19.77 -31.60 52.73
N LYS A 6 -20.51 -31.80 51.62
CA LYS A 6 -21.95 -31.77 51.27
C LYS A 6 -22.30 -32.86 50.21
N ARG A 7 -23.08 -32.52 49.17
CA ARG A 7 -23.52 -33.27 47.96
C ARG A 7 -23.74 -32.21 46.84
N GLY A 8 -23.88 -32.44 45.53
CA GLY A 8 -23.92 -33.63 44.65
C GLY A 8 -24.79 -33.35 43.39
N GLN A 9 -24.74 -34.21 42.34
CA GLN A 9 -25.61 -34.25 41.13
C GLN A 9 -25.45 -33.10 40.08
N SER A 10 -25.79 -33.24 38.78
CA SER A 10 -25.95 -34.39 37.85
C SER A 10 -25.96 -33.89 36.38
N LEU A 11 -25.74 -34.78 35.40
CA LEU A 11 -25.75 -34.53 33.94
C LEU A 11 -27.13 -34.20 33.35
N CYS A 12 -27.15 -33.42 32.27
CA CYS A 12 -28.20 -33.41 31.23
C CYS A 12 -27.61 -32.98 29.87
N CYS A 13 -27.92 -33.72 28.80
CA CYS A 13 -27.57 -33.40 27.41
C CYS A 13 -28.84 -33.16 26.58
N PHE A 14 -28.81 -32.21 25.64
CA PHE A 14 -29.86 -32.03 24.62
C PHE A 14 -29.26 -31.60 23.26
N PRO A 15 -29.61 -32.25 22.13
CA PRO A 15 -29.25 -31.83 20.79
C PRO A 15 -30.33 -30.96 20.13
N VAL A 16 -29.94 -30.16 19.14
CA VAL A 16 -30.83 -29.31 18.31
C VAL A 16 -31.07 -29.97 16.95
N PRO A 17 -32.31 -30.01 16.40
CA PRO A 17 -32.62 -30.74 15.17
C PRO A 17 -32.47 -29.92 13.87
N LEU A 18 -32.17 -30.64 12.78
CA LEU A 18 -32.20 -30.16 11.39
C LEU A 18 -33.65 -30.18 10.83
N PRO A 19 -34.04 -29.23 9.96
CA PRO A 19 -35.33 -29.28 9.26
C PRO A 19 -35.27 -30.19 8.01
N GLN A 20 -36.34 -30.96 7.79
CA GLN A 20 -36.50 -31.86 6.64
C GLN A 20 -37.02 -31.13 5.40
N MET A 21 -36.48 -31.44 4.22
CA MET A 21 -37.15 -31.18 2.94
C MET A 21 -38.31 -32.16 2.74
N ARG A 22 -39.46 -31.68 2.25
CA ARG A 22 -40.48 -32.49 1.59
C ARG A 22 -40.67 -32.00 0.16
N ALA A 23 -40.64 -32.92 -0.79
CA ALA A 23 -41.04 -32.66 -2.17
C ALA A 23 -42.56 -32.80 -2.30
N PHE A 24 -43.16 -31.98 -3.18
CA PHE A 24 -44.45 -32.24 -3.79
C PHE A 24 -44.45 -31.68 -5.21
N ALA A 25 -45.08 -32.40 -6.13
CA ALA A 25 -45.26 -31.99 -7.51
C ALA A 25 -46.73 -32.21 -7.91
N SER A 26 -47.36 -31.21 -8.53
CA SER A 26 -48.42 -31.39 -9.53
C SER A 26 -48.81 -30.08 -10.24
N THR A 27 -48.93 -30.13 -11.56
CA THR A 27 -49.92 -29.47 -12.47
C THR A 27 -50.90 -28.43 -11.85
N SER A 28 -51.24 -27.29 -12.45
CA SER A 28 -51.78 -27.14 -13.83
C SER A 28 -51.95 -25.66 -14.28
N SER A 29 -52.40 -25.48 -15.53
CA SER A 29 -52.70 -24.23 -16.28
C SER A 29 -53.70 -23.24 -15.63
N ALA A 30 -53.55 -21.93 -15.87
CA ALA A 30 -54.59 -21.07 -16.53
C ALA A 30 -54.33 -19.52 -16.47
N THR A 31 -54.01 -18.94 -17.63
CA THR A 31 -54.52 -17.66 -18.21
C THR A 31 -54.76 -16.34 -17.41
N THR A 32 -54.06 -15.29 -17.89
CA THR A 32 -54.59 -13.94 -18.24
C THR A 32 -54.86 -12.88 -17.15
N LYS A 33 -54.04 -11.82 -17.12
CA LYS A 33 -54.41 -10.45 -17.58
C LYS A 33 -53.19 -9.52 -17.68
N LEU A 34 -53.25 -8.54 -18.58
CA LEU A 34 -52.18 -7.62 -18.97
C LEU A 34 -52.71 -6.16 -18.91
N LEU A 35 -51.79 -5.19 -18.82
CA LEU A 35 -51.96 -3.71 -18.88
C LEU A 35 -52.37 -2.98 -17.57
N PRO A 36 -51.96 -1.69 -17.36
CA PRO A 36 -50.83 -0.97 -17.95
C PRO A 36 -49.94 -0.19 -16.94
N LEU A 37 -48.89 0.44 -17.49
CA LEU A 37 -47.89 1.30 -16.83
C LEU A 37 -48.44 2.66 -16.36
N LEU A 38 -47.76 3.31 -15.40
CA LEU A 38 -47.39 4.75 -15.34
C LEU A 38 -46.42 5.00 -14.14
N PRO A 39 -45.68 6.12 -14.05
CA PRO A 39 -44.30 6.09 -13.57
C PRO A 39 -44.06 6.68 -12.16
N TYR A 40 -43.00 6.21 -11.49
CA TYR A 40 -42.47 6.85 -10.29
C TYR A 40 -41.73 8.15 -10.64
N ARG A 41 -42.22 9.28 -10.11
CA ARG A 41 -41.55 10.58 -10.17
C ARG A 41 -40.34 10.62 -9.24
N LEU A 42 -39.22 11.14 -9.74
CA LEU A 42 -38.10 11.61 -8.91
C LEU A 42 -38.56 12.74 -7.98
N LEU A 43 -38.16 12.66 -6.71
CA LEU A 43 -38.19 13.77 -5.76
C LEU A 43 -36.76 14.25 -5.49
N VAL A 44 -36.32 15.23 -6.26
CA VAL A 44 -35.12 16.02 -5.97
C VAL A 44 -35.48 17.03 -4.88
N ARG A 45 -34.71 17.06 -3.77
CA ARG A 45 -34.78 18.14 -2.77
C ARG A 45 -33.65 19.15 -3.05
N PRO A 46 -33.92 20.47 -3.03
CA PRO A 46 -32.86 21.48 -3.17
C PRO A 46 -32.04 21.64 -1.88
N SER A 47 -30.76 21.92 -2.03
CA SER A 47 -29.85 22.32 -0.93
C SER A 47 -29.72 23.85 -0.88
N PRO A 48 -29.62 24.48 0.30
CA PRO A 48 -29.51 25.92 0.41
C PRO A 48 -28.09 26.46 0.17
N ASN A 49 -28.06 27.70 -0.30
CA ASN A 49 -26.96 28.60 -0.64
C ASN A 49 -25.64 28.48 0.15
N ARG A 50 -24.52 28.67 -0.57
CA ARG A 50 -23.32 29.38 -0.09
C ARG A 50 -23.07 30.61 -0.98
N PRO A 51 -22.67 31.78 -0.42
CA PRO A 51 -22.42 32.97 -1.21
C PRO A 51 -21.05 32.90 -1.92
N ALA A 52 -20.95 33.56 -3.06
CA ALA A 52 -19.68 33.85 -3.72
C ALA A 52 -19.02 35.09 -3.09
N HIS A 53 -17.70 35.06 -2.92
CA HIS A 53 -16.90 36.25 -2.71
C HIS A 53 -15.86 36.40 -3.82
N ALA A 54 -15.64 37.65 -4.23
CA ALA A 54 -14.89 38.02 -5.41
C ALA A 54 -13.41 38.33 -5.12
N HIS A 55 -12.63 38.34 -6.20
CA HIS A 55 -11.39 39.07 -6.44
C HIS A 55 -10.61 39.69 -5.27
N ALA A 56 -9.34 39.29 -5.16
CA ALA A 56 -8.26 40.17 -4.75
C ALA A 56 -7.11 40.09 -5.77
N ASN A 57 -6.68 41.23 -6.30
CA ASN A 57 -5.48 41.33 -7.16
C ASN A 57 -4.23 41.47 -6.30
N ALA A 58 -3.11 40.90 -6.74
CA ALA A 58 -1.78 41.30 -6.28
C ALA A 58 -0.73 41.13 -7.41
N HIS A 59 -0.35 42.26 -7.98
CA HIS A 59 0.78 42.57 -8.85
C HIS A 59 1.86 41.49 -9.10
N ALA A 60 2.04 41.15 -10.38
CA ALA A 60 3.33 40.71 -10.91
C ALA A 60 4.06 41.90 -11.56
N HIS A 61 5.29 42.17 -11.14
CA HIS A 61 6.18 43.08 -11.86
C HIS A 61 6.65 42.43 -13.17
N GLN A 62 6.36 43.06 -14.31
CA GLN A 62 7.11 42.85 -15.55
C GLN A 62 7.71 44.18 -16.01
N SER A 63 9.03 44.26 -15.99
CA SER A 63 9.78 45.28 -16.71
C SER A 63 9.68 45.00 -18.21
N GLY A 64 9.13 45.94 -18.96
CA GLY A 64 9.07 45.84 -20.42
C GLY A 64 10.40 46.23 -21.06
N LEU A 65 10.75 45.54 -22.15
CA LEU A 65 11.53 46.12 -23.25
C LEU A 65 10.82 45.77 -24.56
N SER A 66 10.87 46.70 -25.50
CA SER A 66 9.91 46.80 -26.60
C SER A 66 10.57 46.67 -27.97
N PHE A 67 9.76 46.24 -28.95
CA PHE A 67 9.89 46.51 -30.39
C PHE A 67 11.20 46.11 -31.10
N HIS A 68 11.09 45.18 -32.06
CA HIS A 68 10.97 45.61 -33.45
C HIS A 68 10.28 44.58 -34.36
N GLN A 69 9.30 45.07 -35.12
CA GLN A 69 8.57 44.32 -36.13
C GLN A 69 9.20 44.58 -37.50
N ARG A 70 9.48 43.54 -38.29
CA ARG A 70 9.80 43.70 -39.72
C ARG A 70 9.22 42.54 -40.52
N GLN A 71 8.09 42.80 -41.18
CA GLN A 71 7.53 41.91 -42.19
C GLN A 71 8.36 41.99 -43.47
N THR A 72 8.61 40.85 -44.12
CA THR A 72 8.77 40.80 -45.57
C THR A 72 8.02 39.58 -46.10
N ASN A 73 7.21 39.79 -47.14
CA ASN A 73 6.56 38.72 -47.89
C ASN A 73 7.57 38.09 -48.85
N THR A 74 7.49 36.77 -49.05
CA THR A 74 7.81 36.16 -50.34
C THR A 74 7.14 34.80 -50.45
N SER A 75 6.30 34.64 -51.47
CA SER A 75 5.81 33.33 -51.92
C SER A 75 6.86 32.66 -52.82
N LEU A 76 6.91 31.32 -52.84
CA LEU A 76 6.83 30.51 -54.07
C LEU A 76 7.01 28.99 -53.81
N THR A 77 6.16 28.21 -54.50
CA THR A 77 6.33 26.83 -54.99
C THR A 77 6.73 25.66 -54.07
N LYS A 78 5.84 24.66 -54.06
CA LYS A 78 6.13 23.24 -53.74
C LYS A 78 7.02 22.61 -54.83
N PRO A 79 7.72 21.50 -54.50
CA PRO A 79 7.87 20.38 -55.43
C PRO A 79 7.20 19.11 -54.91
N THR A 80 6.46 18.44 -55.79
CA THR A 80 5.88 17.11 -55.57
C THR A 80 6.94 16.06 -55.86
N THR A 81 7.14 15.05 -54.98
CA THR A 81 7.90 13.85 -55.36
C THR A 81 7.19 12.57 -54.92
N GLN A 82 7.13 11.65 -55.87
CA GLN A 82 6.34 10.43 -55.98
C GLN A 82 6.43 9.43 -54.81
N VAL A 83 5.28 8.79 -54.54
CA VAL A 83 5.19 7.49 -53.87
C VAL A 83 5.85 6.42 -54.74
N ARG A 84 6.65 5.54 -54.14
CA ARG A 84 7.15 4.31 -54.77
C ARG A 84 6.67 3.10 -53.99
N GLU A 85 5.78 2.30 -54.59
CA GLU A 85 5.40 1.01 -54.04
C GLU A 85 6.61 0.05 -54.07
N ALA A 86 6.84 -0.65 -52.96
CA ALA A 86 7.75 -1.78 -52.90
C ALA A 86 6.97 -3.02 -52.44
N ARG A 87 6.45 -3.80 -53.40
CA ARG A 87 5.95 -5.14 -53.13
C ARG A 87 7.14 -6.08 -52.93
N SER A 88 7.26 -6.68 -51.75
CA SER A 88 8.13 -7.82 -51.53
C SER A 88 7.30 -9.01 -51.04
N THR A 89 7.29 -10.06 -51.84
CA THR A 89 6.71 -11.37 -51.49
C THR A 89 7.69 -12.15 -50.61
N SER A 90 7.21 -12.89 -49.61
CA SER A 90 7.29 -14.36 -49.61
C SER A 90 7.03 -15.00 -48.22
N SER A 91 6.51 -16.23 -48.29
CA SER A 91 6.59 -17.35 -47.35
C SER A 91 5.99 -17.23 -45.94
N ALA A 92 4.98 -18.06 -45.71
CA ALA A 92 4.70 -18.63 -44.39
C ALA A 92 5.83 -19.60 -43.98
N ALA A 93 6.15 -19.63 -42.68
CA ALA A 93 6.61 -20.80 -41.94
C ALA A 93 6.78 -20.42 -40.46
N PHE A 94 6.00 -21.00 -39.53
CA PHE A 94 6.49 -21.23 -38.18
C PHE A 94 5.94 -22.55 -37.61
N SER A 95 6.91 -23.37 -37.21
CA SER A 95 6.91 -24.80 -36.92
C SER A 95 5.79 -25.42 -36.07
N LEU A 96 5.42 -26.64 -36.45
CA LEU A 96 4.95 -27.69 -35.53
C LEU A 96 5.91 -27.85 -34.34
N ILE A 97 5.36 -27.97 -33.13
CA ILE A 97 6.07 -28.55 -31.99
C ILE A 97 5.86 -30.07 -32.04
N ALA A 98 6.91 -30.81 -32.38
CA ALA A 98 6.88 -32.27 -32.38
C ALA A 98 7.12 -32.83 -30.96
N THR A 99 6.17 -33.62 -30.45
CA THR A 99 6.30 -34.32 -29.16
C THR A 99 7.28 -35.50 -29.27
N ARG A 100 8.50 -35.32 -28.76
CA ARG A 100 9.52 -36.38 -28.74
C ARG A 100 9.33 -37.30 -27.53
N GLN A 101 8.61 -38.40 -27.71
CA GLN A 101 8.58 -39.50 -26.74
C GLN A 101 9.98 -40.12 -26.60
N LEU A 102 10.50 -40.17 -25.36
CA LEU A 102 11.68 -40.97 -25.01
C LEU A 102 11.23 -42.27 -24.34
N ARG A 103 11.45 -43.41 -25.00
CA ARG A 103 11.38 -44.73 -24.38
C ARG A 103 12.64 -44.94 -23.53
N GLY A 104 12.47 -44.99 -22.20
CA GLY A 104 13.49 -45.49 -21.28
C GLY A 104 13.32 -46.99 -21.05
N THR A 105 14.39 -47.77 -21.24
CA THR A 105 14.42 -49.22 -21.02
C THR A 105 14.42 -49.58 -19.54
N ARG A 106 13.70 -50.65 -19.17
CA ARG A 106 13.80 -51.27 -17.84
C ARG A 106 15.20 -51.87 -17.65
N ASN A 107 15.84 -51.58 -16.51
CA ASN A 107 16.85 -52.44 -15.92
C ASN A 107 16.55 -52.59 -14.43
N THR A 108 16.52 -53.83 -13.96
CA THR A 108 16.29 -54.20 -12.56
C THR A 108 17.62 -54.40 -11.86
N THR A 109 17.91 -53.62 -10.82
CA THR A 109 18.97 -53.96 -9.85
C THR A 109 18.57 -53.49 -8.46
N THR A 110 18.40 -54.46 -7.57
CA THR A 110 18.21 -54.25 -6.13
C THR A 110 19.54 -53.93 -5.48
N MET A 111 19.61 -52.81 -4.76
CA MET A 111 20.58 -52.61 -3.67
C MET A 111 19.94 -51.76 -2.57
N ALA A 112 20.19 -52.14 -1.32
CA ALA A 112 19.73 -51.40 -0.14
C ALA A 112 20.81 -50.43 0.34
N GLY A 113 20.41 -49.30 0.93
CA GLY A 113 21.34 -48.43 1.68
C GLY A 113 20.88 -46.99 1.87
N ALA A 114 21.06 -46.49 3.08
CA ALA A 114 21.02 -45.08 3.49
C ALA A 114 19.71 -44.29 3.23
N SER A 115 18.90 -44.15 4.29
CA SER A 115 17.89 -43.10 4.41
C SER A 115 18.56 -41.73 4.62
N ALA A 116 18.90 -41.03 3.53
CA ALA A 116 19.22 -39.62 3.59
C ALA A 116 17.91 -38.81 3.68
N SER A 117 17.64 -38.20 4.82
CA SER A 117 16.53 -37.27 5.02
C SER A 117 16.80 -35.98 4.25
N THR A 118 16.31 -35.88 3.02
CA THR A 118 16.26 -34.63 2.28
C THR A 118 15.16 -33.75 2.86
N ASP A 119 15.50 -32.95 3.88
CA ASP A 119 14.69 -31.81 4.31
C ASP A 119 14.66 -30.77 3.19
N SER A 120 13.77 -30.98 2.23
CA SER A 120 13.36 -29.94 1.29
C SER A 120 12.66 -28.83 2.08
N PRO A 121 12.98 -27.54 1.86
CA PRO A 121 12.30 -26.46 2.55
C PRO A 121 10.80 -26.51 2.25
N ALA A 122 9.98 -26.27 3.28
CA ALA A 122 8.53 -26.48 3.25
C ALA A 122 7.87 -25.88 1.98
N GLY A 123 7.05 -26.70 1.31
CA GLY A 123 6.68 -26.48 -0.09
C GLY A 123 6.03 -25.13 -0.39
N SER A 124 6.67 -24.36 -1.25
CA SER A 124 6.08 -23.17 -1.86
C SER A 124 4.97 -23.58 -2.84
N ASP A 125 3.74 -23.15 -2.59
CA ASP A 125 2.70 -23.20 -3.61
C ASP A 125 3.08 -22.21 -4.74
N PRO A 126 3.24 -22.66 -6.00
CA PRO A 126 3.66 -21.77 -7.07
C PRO A 126 2.62 -20.68 -7.35
N LEU A 127 1.32 -20.99 -7.33
CA LEU A 127 0.24 -20.02 -7.61
C LEU A 127 0.03 -19.01 -6.48
N HIS A 128 0.54 -19.32 -5.30
CA HIS A 128 0.45 -18.48 -4.11
C HIS A 128 1.81 -18.53 -3.38
N PRO A 129 2.84 -17.80 -3.86
CA PRO A 129 4.11 -17.77 -3.15
C PRO A 129 3.92 -17.12 -1.76
N LYS A 130 4.72 -17.57 -0.79
CA LYS A 130 4.78 -16.94 0.53
C LYS A 130 5.37 -15.55 0.36
N VAL A 131 4.53 -14.52 0.48
CA VAL A 131 4.96 -13.13 0.31
C VAL A 131 5.84 -12.72 1.49
N ASN A 132 7.13 -12.48 1.23
CA ASN A 132 8.06 -11.94 2.23
C ASN A 132 7.96 -10.40 2.28
N MET A 133 6.77 -9.89 2.59
CA MET A 133 6.46 -8.46 2.57
C MET A 133 7.06 -7.74 3.79
N PRO A 134 7.85 -6.66 3.60
CA PRO A 134 8.27 -5.79 4.69
C PRO A 134 7.08 -5.12 5.38
N ARG A 135 7.16 -4.91 6.70
CA ARG A 135 6.08 -4.33 7.51
C ARG A 135 5.80 -2.85 7.17
N MET A 136 6.77 -2.17 6.57
CA MET A 136 6.63 -0.84 6.01
C MET A 136 7.16 -0.86 4.56
N VAL A 137 6.41 -0.24 3.65
CA VAL A 137 6.65 -0.23 2.21
C VAL A 137 6.68 1.22 1.74
N TYR A 138 7.68 1.60 0.95
CA TYR A 138 7.88 2.97 0.48
C TYR A 138 6.90 3.30 -0.66
N GLY A 139 5.92 4.16 -0.39
CA GLY A 139 4.92 4.61 -1.35
C GLY A 139 5.45 5.74 -2.22
N THR A 140 5.45 5.55 -3.54
CA THR A 140 6.07 6.48 -4.51
C THR A 140 5.15 7.60 -5.02
N ALA A 141 3.88 7.60 -4.62
CA ALA A 141 2.89 8.60 -5.04
C ALA A 141 3.34 10.05 -4.77
N TRP A 142 3.00 10.95 -5.69
CA TRP A 142 3.20 12.41 -5.63
C TRP A 142 4.65 12.90 -5.63
N LYS A 143 5.64 12.04 -5.87
CA LYS A 143 7.07 12.39 -5.90
C LYS A 143 7.54 13.07 -7.18
N LYS A 144 6.76 12.98 -8.27
CA LYS A 144 7.02 13.65 -9.57
C LYS A 144 8.44 13.34 -10.09
N ASN A 145 9.20 14.35 -10.52
CA ASN A 145 10.58 14.21 -11.00
C ASN A 145 11.57 13.74 -9.91
N ARG A 146 11.27 13.93 -8.62
CA ARG A 146 12.12 13.45 -7.51
C ARG A 146 11.97 11.95 -7.21
N THR A 147 11.15 11.21 -7.96
CA THR A 147 10.84 9.79 -7.68
C THR A 147 12.09 8.91 -7.65
N ALA A 148 13.00 9.05 -8.62
CA ALA A 148 14.20 8.22 -8.68
C ALA A 148 15.14 8.43 -7.49
N ASP A 149 15.46 9.69 -7.16
CA ASP A 149 16.32 10.02 -6.01
C ASP A 149 15.71 9.60 -4.68
N LEU A 150 14.39 9.78 -4.52
CA LEU A 150 13.68 9.42 -3.30
C LEU A 150 13.55 7.90 -3.12
N VAL A 151 13.40 7.13 -4.21
CA VAL A 151 13.41 5.65 -4.16
C VAL A 151 14.82 5.14 -3.85
N TYR A 152 15.85 5.67 -4.51
CA TYR A 152 17.25 5.36 -4.22
C TYR A 152 17.59 5.65 -2.74
N GLN A 153 17.21 6.84 -2.25
CA GLN A 153 17.44 7.22 -0.85
C GLN A 153 16.68 6.32 0.13
N ALA A 154 15.43 5.97 -0.15
CA ALA A 154 14.66 5.06 0.71
C ALA A 154 15.32 3.69 0.82
N ILE A 155 15.80 3.12 -0.29
CA ILE A 155 16.53 1.84 -0.29
C ILE A 155 17.82 1.94 0.54
N LYS A 156 18.55 3.05 0.40
CA LYS A 156 19.78 3.35 1.16
C LYS A 156 19.53 3.48 2.67
N GLU A 157 18.42 4.09 3.09
CA GLU A 157 18.02 4.18 4.51
C GLU A 157 17.37 2.89 5.06
N GLY A 158 17.28 1.82 4.25
CA GLY A 158 16.87 0.49 4.71
C GLY A 158 15.50 0.00 4.23
N PHE A 159 14.75 0.78 3.43
CA PHE A 159 13.52 0.24 2.83
C PHE A 159 13.85 -0.94 1.91
N ARG A 160 13.03 -2.00 2.02
CA ARG A 160 13.08 -3.17 1.13
C ARG A 160 11.78 -3.41 0.39
N GLY A 161 10.71 -2.68 0.70
CA GLY A 161 9.44 -2.72 -0.02
C GLY A 161 9.22 -1.41 -0.75
N ILE A 162 8.85 -1.45 -2.04
CA ILE A 162 8.51 -0.27 -2.86
C ILE A 162 7.11 -0.46 -3.45
N ASP A 163 6.23 0.54 -3.30
CA ASP A 163 4.89 0.60 -3.87
C ASP A 163 4.77 1.74 -4.89
N THR A 164 4.38 1.40 -6.12
CA THR A 164 4.12 2.32 -7.24
C THR A 164 2.81 1.97 -7.95
N ALA A 165 2.51 2.56 -9.11
CA ALA A 165 1.35 2.19 -9.93
C ALA A 165 1.53 2.61 -11.40
N ALA A 166 0.92 1.86 -12.32
CA ALA A 166 0.66 2.30 -13.68
C ALA A 166 -0.49 3.34 -13.66
N MET A 167 -0.13 4.59 -13.30
CA MET A 167 -1.03 5.73 -13.18
C MET A 167 -0.21 7.03 -13.22
N LYS A 168 0.11 7.53 -14.42
CA LYS A 168 1.02 8.68 -14.62
C LYS A 168 0.61 9.96 -13.89
N ARG A 169 -0.66 10.09 -13.52
CA ARG A 169 -1.20 11.24 -12.78
C ARG A 169 -0.55 11.42 -11.40
N HIS A 170 -0.27 10.32 -10.68
CA HIS A 170 0.27 10.35 -9.31
C HIS A 170 1.61 9.64 -9.16
N TYR A 171 1.98 8.74 -10.09
CA TYR A 171 3.14 7.85 -9.99
C TYR A 171 4.02 7.92 -11.24
N SER A 172 5.27 7.45 -11.12
CA SER A 172 6.16 7.21 -12.25
C SER A 172 6.90 5.90 -12.03
N GLU A 173 6.44 4.83 -12.68
CA GLU A 173 7.10 3.52 -12.63
C GLU A 173 8.51 3.59 -13.22
N GLU A 174 8.71 4.34 -14.30
CA GLU A 174 10.00 4.53 -14.97
C GLU A 174 11.05 5.10 -14.02
N LEU A 175 10.72 6.20 -13.33
CA LEU A 175 11.61 6.78 -12.30
C LEU A 175 11.71 5.90 -11.04
N THR A 176 10.70 5.07 -10.74
CA THR A 176 10.78 4.08 -9.66
C THR A 176 11.81 3.00 -10.00
N GLY A 177 11.74 2.45 -11.22
CA GLY A 177 12.71 1.48 -11.74
C GLY A 177 14.12 2.07 -11.83
N GLU A 178 14.26 3.34 -12.18
CA GLU A 178 15.55 4.03 -12.20
C GLU A 178 16.19 4.14 -10.81
N GLY A 179 15.42 4.52 -9.78
CA GLY A 179 15.91 4.53 -8.40
C GLY A 179 16.33 3.14 -7.90
N ILE A 180 15.61 2.10 -8.32
CA ILE A 180 15.94 0.69 -8.02
C ILE A 180 17.22 0.25 -8.74
N ARG A 181 17.33 0.47 -10.05
CA ARG A 181 18.53 0.11 -10.84
C ARG A 181 19.78 0.80 -10.32
N ARG A 182 19.70 2.07 -9.93
CA ARG A 182 20.80 2.79 -9.25
C ARG A 182 21.23 2.10 -7.96
N ALA A 183 20.29 1.76 -7.08
CA ALA A 183 20.62 1.11 -5.81
C ALA A 183 21.22 -0.30 -6.00
N ILE A 184 20.80 -1.03 -7.03
CA ILE A 184 21.39 -2.33 -7.40
C ILE A 184 22.80 -2.15 -7.98
N LYS A 185 22.97 -1.20 -8.91
CA LYS A 185 24.25 -0.88 -9.55
C LYS A 185 25.32 -0.41 -8.55
N ASP A 186 24.91 0.37 -7.56
CA ASP A 186 25.78 0.86 -6.49
C ASP A 186 26.02 -0.18 -5.37
N GLY A 187 25.50 -1.41 -5.53
CA GLY A 187 25.73 -2.54 -4.62
C GLY A 187 25.02 -2.44 -3.27
N ILE A 188 23.99 -1.58 -3.14
CA ILE A 188 23.25 -1.36 -1.89
C ILE A 188 22.29 -2.52 -1.59
N VAL A 189 21.74 -3.13 -2.65
CA VAL A 189 20.81 -4.27 -2.60
C VAL A 189 20.91 -5.11 -3.87
N THR A 190 20.49 -6.36 -3.79
CA THR A 190 20.14 -7.21 -4.94
C THR A 190 18.65 -7.09 -5.29
N ARG A 191 18.22 -7.66 -6.43
CA ARG A 191 16.79 -7.66 -6.79
C ARG A 191 15.98 -8.54 -5.84
N GLU A 192 16.57 -9.63 -5.34
CA GLU A 192 15.95 -10.64 -4.51
C GLU A 192 15.61 -10.11 -3.10
N GLU A 193 16.37 -9.13 -2.62
CA GLU A 193 16.13 -8.42 -1.35
C GLU A 193 15.00 -7.40 -1.42
N LEU A 194 14.53 -7.05 -2.61
CA LEU A 194 13.46 -6.08 -2.81
C LEU A 194 12.10 -6.76 -3.03
N TYR A 195 11.08 -6.21 -2.37
CA TYR A 195 9.67 -6.47 -2.62
C TYR A 195 9.10 -5.32 -3.45
N ILE A 196 8.90 -5.53 -4.75
CA ILE A 196 8.40 -4.51 -5.68
C ILE A 196 6.93 -4.75 -5.99
N GLN A 197 6.11 -3.72 -5.72
CA GLN A 197 4.67 -3.75 -5.91
C GLN A 197 4.22 -2.60 -6.83
N THR A 198 3.40 -2.92 -7.83
CA THR A 198 2.73 -1.93 -8.69
C THR A 198 1.24 -2.23 -8.82
N LYS A 199 0.50 -1.40 -9.56
CA LYS A 199 -0.95 -1.50 -9.72
C LYS A 199 -1.39 -1.33 -11.16
N TYR A 200 -2.27 -2.21 -11.62
CA TYR A 200 -3.12 -1.95 -12.79
C TYR A 200 -4.22 -0.98 -12.38
N THR A 201 -4.35 0.14 -13.09
CA THR A 201 -5.32 1.20 -12.77
C THR A 201 -6.43 1.26 -13.80
N PRO A 202 -7.66 0.80 -13.48
CA PRO A 202 -8.82 1.06 -14.32
C PRO A 202 -8.99 2.56 -14.57
N HIS A 203 -9.23 2.94 -15.83
CA HIS A 203 -9.65 4.29 -16.25
C HIS A 203 -8.69 5.49 -16.05
N ASP A 204 -7.51 5.34 -15.43
CA ASP A 204 -6.50 6.42 -15.26
C ASP A 204 -5.06 5.95 -15.57
N ASP A 205 -4.91 4.83 -16.30
CA ASP A 205 -3.63 4.43 -16.89
C ASP A 205 -3.41 5.15 -18.23
N ALA A 206 -2.18 5.56 -18.52
CA ALA A 206 -1.87 6.37 -19.70
C ALA A 206 -2.04 5.61 -21.03
N PHE A 207 -2.21 4.29 -20.97
CA PHE A 207 -2.63 3.45 -22.11
C PHE A 207 -4.07 3.77 -22.57
N LEU A 208 -4.90 4.31 -21.68
CA LEU A 208 -6.28 4.72 -21.99
C LEU A 208 -6.38 6.14 -22.56
N ALA A 209 -5.24 6.78 -22.86
CA ALA A 209 -5.21 7.93 -23.78
C ALA A 209 -5.66 7.53 -25.21
N GLU A 210 -5.52 6.25 -25.57
CA GLU A 210 -5.97 5.69 -26.85
C GLU A 210 -6.83 4.42 -26.63
N PRO A 211 -8.09 4.53 -26.14
CA PRO A 211 -8.94 3.37 -25.85
C PRO A 211 -9.21 2.47 -27.06
N ALA A 212 -9.08 3.02 -28.27
CA ALA A 212 -9.23 2.29 -29.53
C ALA A 212 -8.15 1.20 -29.73
N LEU A 213 -6.95 1.35 -29.14
CA LEU A 213 -5.89 0.34 -29.20
C LEU A 213 -6.14 -0.85 -28.27
N TYR A 214 -6.89 -0.64 -27.19
CA TYR A 214 -7.13 -1.63 -26.13
C TYR A 214 -8.62 -1.75 -25.80
N PRO A 215 -9.44 -2.29 -26.73
CA PRO A 215 -10.91 -2.24 -26.66
C PRO A 215 -11.54 -3.16 -25.60
N THR A 216 -10.75 -4.03 -24.95
CA THR A 216 -11.22 -4.97 -23.90
C THR A 216 -10.42 -4.79 -22.61
N ILE A 217 -11.03 -5.09 -21.46
CA ILE A 217 -10.34 -5.07 -20.16
C ILE A 217 -9.11 -5.98 -20.21
N THR A 218 -9.24 -7.18 -20.79
CA THR A 218 -8.13 -8.11 -21.01
C THR A 218 -6.96 -7.48 -21.79
N SER A 219 -7.23 -6.76 -22.89
CA SER A 219 -6.17 -6.09 -23.66
C SER A 219 -5.52 -4.91 -22.93
N GLN A 220 -6.28 -4.19 -22.09
CA GLN A 220 -5.78 -3.10 -21.26
C GLN A 220 -4.86 -3.62 -20.14
N VAL A 221 -5.25 -4.72 -19.49
CA VAL A 221 -4.44 -5.40 -18.49
C VAL A 221 -3.11 -5.88 -19.11
N LEU A 222 -3.16 -6.53 -20.28
CA LEU A 222 -1.94 -6.97 -20.99
C LEU A 222 -0.98 -5.81 -21.30
N ALA A 223 -1.50 -4.69 -21.82
CA ALA A 223 -0.69 -3.51 -22.13
C ALA A 223 -0.05 -2.88 -20.89
N SER A 224 -0.84 -2.70 -19.84
CA SER A 224 -0.40 -2.15 -18.55
C SER A 224 0.67 -3.02 -17.90
N VAL A 225 0.44 -4.34 -17.80
CA VAL A 225 1.42 -5.30 -17.23
C VAL A 225 2.72 -5.34 -18.03
N THR A 226 2.64 -5.33 -19.36
CA THR A 226 3.82 -5.28 -20.23
C THR A 226 4.63 -4.00 -19.99
N SER A 227 3.94 -2.87 -19.84
CA SER A 227 4.56 -1.59 -19.49
C SER A 227 5.21 -1.60 -18.11
N SER A 228 4.49 -2.06 -17.08
CA SER A 228 5.03 -2.15 -15.71
C SER A 228 6.28 -3.02 -15.64
N LEU A 229 6.28 -4.18 -16.30
CA LEU A 229 7.44 -5.08 -16.35
C LEU A 229 8.66 -4.42 -17.02
N ARG A 230 8.45 -3.65 -18.09
CA ARG A 230 9.51 -2.88 -18.75
C ARG A 230 10.00 -1.71 -17.90
N ASN A 231 9.09 -0.91 -17.35
CA ASN A 231 9.42 0.31 -16.59
C ASN A 231 10.17 -0.03 -15.29
N LEU A 232 9.79 -1.14 -14.65
CA LEU A 232 10.37 -1.68 -13.42
C LEU A 232 11.42 -2.79 -13.70
N ALA A 233 11.93 -2.87 -14.94
CA ALA A 233 13.02 -3.77 -15.27
C ALA A 233 14.26 -3.45 -14.42
N HIS A 234 14.81 -4.49 -13.81
CA HIS A 234 15.89 -4.40 -12.82
C HIS A 234 17.29 -4.55 -13.41
N THR A 235 17.37 -4.95 -14.68
CA THR A 235 18.58 -4.97 -15.50
C THR A 235 18.30 -4.26 -16.83
N GLU A 236 19.36 -3.84 -17.52
CA GLU A 236 19.32 -3.34 -18.90
C GLU A 236 19.60 -4.46 -19.91
N SER A 237 19.46 -5.73 -19.49
CA SER A 237 19.75 -6.91 -20.31
C SER A 237 18.65 -7.18 -21.34
N GLU A 238 19.04 -7.69 -22.52
CA GLU A 238 18.09 -8.24 -23.50
C GLU A 238 17.43 -9.55 -23.00
N GLU A 239 18.08 -10.27 -22.09
CA GLU A 239 17.49 -11.40 -21.37
C GLU A 239 16.62 -10.90 -20.18
N ASP A 240 15.37 -10.55 -20.48
CA ASP A 240 14.43 -10.00 -19.50
C ASP A 240 13.89 -11.06 -18.51
N THR A 241 14.60 -11.21 -17.39
CA THR A 241 14.20 -12.00 -16.22
C THR A 241 13.35 -11.21 -15.21
N SER A 242 12.95 -9.97 -15.51
CA SER A 242 12.36 -9.05 -14.52
C SER A 242 11.00 -9.50 -14.02
N TYR A 243 10.82 -9.56 -12.70
CA TYR A 243 9.55 -9.90 -12.09
C TYR A 243 9.06 -8.80 -11.14
N ILE A 244 7.76 -8.80 -10.86
CA ILE A 244 7.08 -7.97 -9.87
C ILE A 244 6.60 -8.89 -8.75
N ASP A 245 6.78 -8.50 -7.48
CA ASP A 245 6.43 -9.34 -6.33
C ASP A 245 4.92 -9.34 -6.06
N CYS A 246 4.26 -8.20 -6.29
CA CYS A 246 2.80 -8.13 -6.30
C CYS A 246 2.26 -7.12 -7.30
N LEU A 247 1.23 -7.53 -8.05
CA LEU A 247 0.44 -6.65 -8.89
C LEU A 247 -0.94 -6.45 -8.28
N ILE A 248 -1.30 -5.20 -7.98
CA ILE A 248 -2.56 -4.86 -7.34
C ILE A 248 -3.58 -4.35 -8.38
N MET A 249 -4.82 -4.83 -8.35
CA MET A 249 -5.92 -4.12 -8.99
C MET A 249 -6.22 -2.85 -8.18
N HIS A 250 -5.99 -1.66 -8.74
CA HIS A 250 -5.99 -0.40 -7.97
C HIS A 250 -7.35 -0.07 -7.35
N SER A 251 -8.45 -0.45 -8.00
CA SER A 251 -9.83 -0.41 -7.51
C SER A 251 -10.67 -1.48 -8.21
N PRO A 252 -11.75 -2.00 -7.61
CA PRO A 252 -12.81 -2.67 -8.36
C PRO A 252 -13.39 -1.78 -9.46
N PHE A 253 -13.97 -2.40 -10.48
CA PHE A 253 -14.82 -1.70 -11.44
C PHE A 253 -16.19 -1.37 -10.82
N PRO A 254 -16.97 -0.44 -11.38
CA PRO A 254 -18.32 -0.12 -10.89
C PRO A 254 -19.29 -1.32 -10.87
N ASP A 255 -19.03 -2.34 -11.69
CA ASP A 255 -19.77 -3.59 -11.70
C ASP A 255 -18.87 -4.81 -11.35
N PRO A 256 -19.45 -5.88 -10.75
CA PRO A 256 -18.67 -7.05 -10.36
C PRO A 256 -18.19 -7.92 -11.54
N VAL A 257 -18.82 -7.82 -12.72
CA VAL A 257 -18.46 -8.66 -13.88
C VAL A 257 -17.16 -8.18 -14.50
N SER A 258 -17.02 -6.87 -14.73
CA SER A 258 -15.78 -6.22 -15.17
C SER A 258 -14.65 -6.40 -14.16
N THR A 259 -14.97 -6.35 -12.86
CA THR A 259 -14.01 -6.63 -11.78
C THR A 259 -13.44 -8.05 -11.89
N LEU A 260 -14.32 -9.03 -12.15
CA LEU A 260 -13.92 -10.43 -12.31
C LEU A 260 -13.23 -10.71 -13.65
N GLU A 261 -13.61 -10.06 -14.76
CA GLU A 261 -12.85 -10.14 -16.02
C GLU A 261 -11.42 -9.63 -15.81
N CYS A 262 -11.27 -8.47 -15.17
CA CYS A 262 -9.96 -7.91 -14.85
C CYS A 262 -9.14 -8.85 -13.94
N TRP A 263 -9.75 -9.41 -12.88
CA TRP A 263 -9.06 -10.38 -12.03
C TRP A 263 -8.63 -11.64 -12.80
N THR A 264 -9.49 -12.13 -13.71
CA THR A 264 -9.21 -13.29 -14.58
C THR A 264 -8.05 -13.00 -15.54
N ALA A 265 -7.95 -11.78 -16.07
CA ALA A 265 -6.80 -11.36 -16.88
C ALA A 265 -5.52 -11.25 -16.03
N LEU A 266 -5.60 -10.63 -14.84
CA LEU A 266 -4.45 -10.45 -13.94
C LEU A 266 -3.87 -11.79 -13.46
N GLN A 267 -4.72 -12.78 -13.12
CA GLN A 267 -4.24 -14.08 -12.63
C GLN A 267 -3.52 -14.92 -13.70
N SER A 268 -3.69 -14.60 -15.00
CA SER A 268 -2.96 -15.28 -16.08
C SER A 268 -1.44 -15.00 -16.07
N PHE A 269 -1.01 -13.94 -15.38
CA PHE A 269 0.41 -13.59 -15.20
C PHE A 269 1.03 -14.22 -13.94
N VAL A 270 0.31 -15.05 -13.19
CA VAL A 270 0.83 -15.68 -11.98
C VAL A 270 1.15 -17.16 -12.25
N PRO A 271 2.33 -17.66 -11.86
CA PRO A 271 3.40 -17.00 -11.08
C PRO A 271 4.56 -16.45 -11.92
N HIS A 272 4.45 -16.48 -13.24
CA HIS A 272 5.54 -16.14 -14.15
C HIS A 272 5.53 -14.64 -14.48
N ARG A 273 6.62 -13.94 -14.17
CA ARG A 273 6.76 -12.46 -14.21
C ARG A 273 6.00 -11.73 -13.09
N ILE A 274 4.81 -12.17 -12.67
CA ILE A 274 4.13 -11.64 -11.48
C ILE A 274 4.04 -12.73 -10.40
N ARG A 275 4.62 -12.49 -9.22
CA ARG A 275 4.61 -13.50 -8.14
C ARG A 275 3.25 -13.63 -7.43
N SER A 276 2.58 -12.52 -7.12
CA SER A 276 1.27 -12.56 -6.45
C SER A 276 0.35 -11.41 -6.86
N LEU A 277 -0.92 -11.49 -6.50
CA LEU A 277 -1.91 -10.44 -6.73
C LEU A 277 -2.45 -9.83 -5.44
N GLY A 278 -2.90 -8.59 -5.53
CA GLY A 278 -3.72 -7.95 -4.52
C GLY A 278 -4.80 -7.07 -5.11
N ILE A 279 -5.61 -6.47 -4.25
CA ILE A 279 -6.66 -5.53 -4.65
C ILE A 279 -6.73 -4.36 -3.67
N SER A 280 -7.02 -3.18 -4.19
CA SER A 280 -7.03 -1.92 -3.46
C SER A 280 -8.42 -1.27 -3.51
N ASN A 281 -8.71 -0.38 -2.56
CA ASN A 281 -9.97 0.37 -2.41
C ASN A 281 -11.27 -0.48 -2.27
N ILE A 282 -11.15 -1.77 -1.95
CA ILE A 282 -12.26 -2.73 -1.90
C ILE A 282 -12.96 -2.79 -0.54
N THR A 283 -14.26 -3.09 -0.50
CA THR A 283 -15.00 -3.40 0.73
C THR A 283 -15.04 -4.90 1.04
N LEU A 284 -15.35 -5.27 2.28
CA LEU A 284 -15.47 -6.69 2.66
C LEU A 284 -16.51 -7.46 1.82
N PRO A 285 -17.74 -6.95 1.56
CA PRO A 285 -18.71 -7.66 0.72
C PRO A 285 -18.26 -7.85 -0.73
N GLU A 286 -17.63 -6.85 -1.34
CA GLU A 286 -17.07 -6.95 -2.71
C GLU A 286 -15.94 -7.98 -2.77
N LEU A 287 -15.05 -7.98 -1.76
CA LEU A 287 -13.97 -8.96 -1.67
C LEU A 287 -14.51 -10.38 -1.50
N GLN A 288 -15.49 -10.57 -0.61
CA GLN A 288 -16.16 -11.86 -0.41
C GLN A 288 -16.88 -12.35 -1.67
N TYR A 289 -17.52 -11.45 -2.41
CA TYR A 289 -18.14 -11.77 -3.69
C TYR A 289 -17.11 -12.24 -4.72
N LEU A 290 -16.01 -11.50 -4.87
CA LEU A 290 -14.93 -11.84 -5.79
C LEU A 290 -14.33 -13.22 -5.48
N VAL A 291 -13.89 -13.46 -4.23
CA VAL A 291 -13.20 -14.71 -3.85
C VAL A 291 -14.11 -15.94 -3.71
N ALA A 292 -15.43 -15.75 -3.86
CA ALA A 292 -16.41 -16.84 -3.90
C ALA A 292 -16.68 -17.35 -5.33
N ASP A 293 -16.28 -16.63 -6.38
CA ASP A 293 -16.45 -17.11 -7.75
C ASP A 293 -15.41 -18.22 -8.07
N PRO A 294 -15.83 -19.39 -8.59
CA PRO A 294 -14.93 -20.52 -8.84
C PRO A 294 -13.87 -20.26 -9.93
N ARG A 295 -13.96 -19.15 -10.69
CA ARG A 295 -12.91 -18.73 -11.64
C ARG A 295 -11.72 -18.07 -10.96
N VAL A 296 -11.87 -17.59 -9.71
CA VAL A 296 -10.78 -16.99 -8.93
C VAL A 296 -9.90 -18.10 -8.37
N THR A 297 -8.83 -18.41 -9.10
CA THR A 297 -7.85 -19.44 -8.70
C THR A 297 -6.65 -18.84 -7.99
N VAL A 298 -6.32 -17.57 -8.27
CA VAL A 298 -5.30 -16.80 -7.53
C VAL A 298 -6.01 -15.90 -6.53
N TYR A 299 -5.81 -16.13 -5.24
CA TYR A 299 -6.41 -15.35 -4.15
C TYR A 299 -5.57 -14.10 -3.84
N PRO A 300 -6.20 -12.97 -3.47
CA PRO A 300 -5.48 -11.75 -3.11
C PRO A 300 -4.61 -11.95 -1.86
N THR A 301 -3.29 -11.84 -2.05
CA THR A 301 -2.29 -11.84 -0.98
C THR A 301 -2.18 -10.47 -0.30
N VAL A 302 -2.64 -9.40 -0.96
CA VAL A 302 -2.63 -8.02 -0.43
C VAL A 302 -4.01 -7.38 -0.58
N ILE A 303 -4.53 -6.81 0.51
CA ILE A 303 -5.69 -5.92 0.50
C ILE A 303 -5.22 -4.54 0.92
N GLN A 304 -5.16 -3.59 -0.02
CA GLN A 304 -4.59 -2.26 0.21
C GLN A 304 -5.67 -1.18 0.30
N ASN A 305 -5.92 -0.65 1.50
CA ASN A 305 -7.00 0.32 1.74
C ASN A 305 -6.54 1.55 2.52
N ARG A 306 -7.34 2.62 2.45
CA ARG A 306 -7.16 3.83 3.26
C ARG A 306 -7.38 3.48 4.72
N PHE A 307 -6.33 3.55 5.54
CA PHE A 307 -6.45 3.31 6.98
C PHE A 307 -6.89 4.61 7.65
N ARG A 308 -8.20 4.89 7.68
CA ARG A 308 -8.76 6.16 8.21
C ARG A 308 -10.00 5.97 9.09
N ARG A 309 -10.26 6.93 9.98
CA ARG A 309 -11.50 6.94 10.80
C ARG A 309 -12.74 7.28 9.99
N ALA A 310 -12.66 8.34 9.18
CA ALA A 310 -13.79 8.92 8.45
C ALA A 310 -14.37 7.99 7.37
N GLU A 311 -13.56 7.09 6.82
CA GLU A 311 -13.98 6.04 5.90
C GLU A 311 -14.02 4.71 6.65
N ARG A 312 -15.19 4.07 6.72
CA ARG A 312 -15.35 2.67 7.16
C ARG A 312 -14.79 2.32 8.56
N ARG A 313 -14.53 3.33 9.41
CA ARG A 313 -14.04 3.18 10.80
C ARG A 313 -12.80 2.27 10.89
N TRP A 314 -11.74 2.65 10.19
CA TRP A 314 -10.45 1.94 10.19
C TRP A 314 -10.50 0.51 9.61
N ASP A 315 -11.50 0.23 8.76
CA ASP A 315 -11.72 -1.05 8.06
C ASP A 315 -11.63 -2.28 8.97
N TYR A 316 -12.08 -2.17 10.22
CA TYR A 316 -11.87 -3.21 11.24
C TYR A 316 -12.34 -4.61 10.80
N GLU A 317 -13.56 -4.76 10.27
CA GLU A 317 -14.05 -6.08 9.84
C GLU A 317 -13.28 -6.63 8.63
N LEU A 318 -12.79 -5.77 7.73
CA LEU A 318 -11.95 -6.19 6.60
C LEU A 318 -10.55 -6.62 7.08
N ARG A 319 -9.94 -5.86 8.00
CA ARG A 319 -8.69 -6.25 8.67
C ARG A 319 -8.85 -7.57 9.43
N ARG A 320 -9.95 -7.73 10.15
CA ARG A 320 -10.30 -8.96 10.88
C ARG A 320 -10.49 -10.14 9.93
N TRP A 321 -11.12 -9.94 8.77
CA TRP A 321 -11.25 -10.98 7.74
C TRP A 321 -9.89 -11.36 7.14
N CYS A 322 -9.00 -10.38 6.90
CA CYS A 322 -7.62 -10.64 6.47
C CYS A 322 -6.80 -11.39 7.53
N ALA A 323 -7.03 -11.09 8.82
CA ALA A 323 -6.33 -11.69 9.95
C ALA A 323 -6.87 -13.08 10.34
N ASN A 324 -8.17 -13.32 10.15
CA ASN A 324 -8.82 -14.58 10.49
C ASN A 324 -8.28 -15.70 9.59
N GLN A 325 -7.83 -16.76 10.25
CA GLN A 325 -7.20 -17.88 9.57
C GLN A 325 -8.16 -18.56 8.59
N ASN A 326 -9.46 -18.68 8.87
CA ASN A 326 -10.34 -19.49 8.02
C ASN A 326 -10.78 -18.79 6.71
N SER A 327 -10.63 -17.48 6.59
CA SER A 327 -11.05 -16.69 5.42
C SER A 327 -9.96 -16.48 4.36
N THR A 328 -8.69 -16.62 4.74
CA THR A 328 -7.52 -16.32 3.86
C THR A 328 -6.49 -17.44 3.84
N ARG A 329 -6.90 -18.65 4.24
CA ARG A 329 -6.10 -19.87 4.20
C ARG A 329 -6.28 -20.63 2.91
N TRP A 330 -5.22 -20.70 2.13
CA TRP A 330 -5.00 -21.81 1.20
C TRP A 330 -4.06 -22.82 1.88
N LYS A 331 -4.47 -24.10 1.92
CA LYS A 331 -3.76 -25.23 2.56
C LYS A 331 -3.31 -24.99 4.02
N GLY A 332 -4.01 -24.17 4.79
CA GLY A 332 -3.71 -23.96 6.22
C GLY A 332 -2.73 -22.83 6.54
N GLU A 333 -2.33 -22.00 5.57
CA GLU A 333 -1.42 -20.86 5.80
C GLU A 333 -2.10 -19.49 5.59
N LYS A 334 -1.88 -18.53 6.50
CA LYS A 334 -2.43 -17.16 6.42
C LYS A 334 -1.72 -16.35 5.33
N ARG A 335 -2.36 -16.23 4.16
CA ARG A 335 -1.72 -15.71 2.93
C ARG A 335 -2.02 -14.25 2.61
N THR A 336 -3.13 -13.70 3.11
CA THR A 336 -3.45 -12.28 2.91
C THR A 336 -2.78 -11.39 3.96
N ARG A 337 -2.38 -10.18 3.56
CA ARG A 337 -1.98 -9.06 4.41
C ARG A 337 -2.86 -7.85 4.12
N TYR A 338 -3.30 -7.18 5.17
CA TYR A 338 -3.92 -5.87 5.03
C TYR A 338 -2.82 -4.79 4.99
N GLN A 339 -2.90 -3.89 4.02
CA GLN A 339 -1.95 -2.80 3.82
C GLN A 339 -2.67 -1.45 3.90
N GLY A 340 -2.26 -0.62 4.85
CA GLY A 340 -2.83 0.70 5.11
C GLY A 340 -2.08 1.82 4.40
N PHE A 341 -2.79 2.67 3.67
CA PHE A 341 -2.27 3.94 3.16
C PHE A 341 -3.01 5.15 3.73
N TRP A 342 -2.39 6.33 3.61
CA TRP A 342 -2.84 7.60 4.25
C TRP A 342 -2.97 7.53 5.78
N THR A 343 -2.17 6.67 6.43
CA THR A 343 -2.17 6.44 7.89
C THR A 343 -1.92 7.71 8.71
N LEU A 344 -1.01 8.59 8.27
CA LEU A 344 -0.73 9.89 8.90
C LEU A 344 -1.58 11.01 8.30
N THR A 345 -1.37 11.31 7.02
CA THR A 345 -1.94 12.49 6.34
C THR A 345 -3.46 12.45 6.22
N GLY A 346 -4.04 11.24 6.18
CA GLY A 346 -5.48 11.03 6.18
C GLY A 346 -6.15 11.22 7.53
N ASN A 347 -5.38 11.27 8.63
CA ASN A 347 -5.85 11.22 10.01
C ASN A 347 -5.23 12.33 10.88
N ARG A 348 -4.82 13.46 10.28
CA ARG A 348 -4.14 14.58 10.96
C ARG A 348 -4.88 15.14 12.18
N ALA A 349 -6.21 15.04 12.22
CA ALA A 349 -7.02 15.46 13.37
C ALA A 349 -7.12 14.39 14.49
N ASP A 350 -6.76 13.14 14.18
CA ASP A 350 -7.02 12.00 15.04
C ASP A 350 -5.78 11.59 15.83
N TRP A 351 -4.70 11.17 15.19
CA TRP A 351 -3.56 10.57 15.89
C TRP A 351 -2.74 11.54 16.80
N PRO A 352 -2.51 12.83 16.46
CA PRO A 352 -1.68 13.71 17.31
C PRO A 352 -2.35 14.12 18.62
N THR A 353 -3.69 13.99 18.68
CA THR A 353 -4.53 14.36 19.83
C THR A 353 -4.75 13.18 20.79
N GLN A 354 -4.29 11.97 20.43
CA GLN A 354 -4.46 10.79 21.28
C GLN A 354 -3.44 10.77 22.41
N LYS A 355 -3.92 10.80 23.65
CA LYS A 355 -3.09 10.66 24.86
C LYS A 355 -2.16 9.44 24.80
N PHE A 356 -2.65 8.31 24.29
CA PHE A 356 -1.86 7.07 24.17
C PHE A 356 -0.73 7.13 23.12
N VAL A 357 -0.79 8.05 22.14
CA VAL A 357 0.31 8.26 21.19
C VAL A 357 1.43 9.06 21.86
N ARG A 358 1.10 10.14 22.57
CA ARG A 358 2.07 10.91 23.37
C ARG A 358 2.68 10.06 24.49
N GLU A 359 1.86 9.32 25.25
CA GLU A 359 2.35 8.41 26.29
C GLU A 359 3.32 7.35 25.74
N LEU A 360 3.06 6.78 24.56
CA LEU A 360 3.98 5.84 23.93
C LEU A 360 5.28 6.53 23.49
N ALA A 361 5.18 7.71 22.88
CA ALA A 361 6.33 8.48 22.40
C ALA A 361 7.28 8.93 23.52
N MET A 362 6.73 9.26 24.69
CA MET A 362 7.53 9.56 25.90
C MET A 362 8.11 8.31 26.57
N ALA A 363 7.42 7.16 26.50
CA ALA A 363 7.79 5.97 27.26
C ALA A 363 8.87 5.08 26.59
N VAL A 364 9.02 5.19 25.27
CA VAL A 364 10.08 4.52 24.52
C VAL A 364 11.38 5.31 24.72
N PRO A 365 12.49 4.69 25.16
CA PRO A 365 13.73 5.41 25.41
C PRO A 365 14.41 5.84 24.12
N LYS A 366 15.16 6.95 24.22
CA LYS A 366 16.16 7.37 23.23
C LYS A 366 17.28 6.34 23.08
N THR A 367 17.98 6.37 21.96
CA THR A 367 19.27 5.68 21.80
C THR A 367 20.37 6.40 22.57
N ALA A 368 21.48 5.70 22.83
CA ALA A 368 22.68 6.33 23.39
C ALA A 368 23.16 7.51 22.52
N GLN A 369 23.14 7.36 21.20
CA GLN A 369 23.55 8.41 20.25
C GLN A 369 22.63 9.65 20.30
N GLU A 370 21.32 9.47 20.47
CA GLU A 370 20.38 10.58 20.63
C GLU A 370 20.59 11.30 21.98
N VAL A 371 20.91 10.57 23.06
CA VAL A 371 21.25 11.16 24.36
C VAL A 371 22.58 11.92 24.29
N GLU A 372 23.64 11.30 23.77
CA GLU A 372 24.96 11.91 23.57
C GLU A 372 24.88 13.19 22.71
N ALA A 373 24.04 13.19 21.67
CA ALA A 373 23.84 14.37 20.81
C ALA A 373 23.14 15.52 21.56
N LEU A 374 22.14 15.22 22.40
CA LEU A 374 21.42 16.22 23.20
C LEU A 374 22.28 16.76 24.35
N GLU A 375 23.11 15.92 24.97
CA GLU A 375 24.10 16.34 25.96
C GLU A 375 25.15 17.27 25.33
N ALA A 376 25.59 16.99 24.09
CA ALA A 376 26.50 17.86 23.35
C ALA A 376 25.86 19.18 22.90
N GLU A 377 24.59 19.17 22.47
CA GLU A 377 23.84 20.38 22.11
C GLU A 377 23.60 21.27 23.34
N ALA A 378 23.24 20.68 24.48
CA ALA A 378 23.08 21.40 25.75
C ALA A 378 24.41 22.01 26.24
N ALA A 379 25.52 21.30 26.10
CA ALA A 379 26.85 21.84 26.43
C ALA A 379 27.22 23.03 25.53
N ALA A 380 27.02 22.92 24.21
CA ALA A 380 27.28 24.01 23.28
C ALA A 380 26.37 25.24 23.50
N ALA A 381 25.11 25.02 23.91
CA ALA A 381 24.19 26.08 24.29
C ALA A 381 24.69 26.83 25.55
N ALA A 382 25.12 26.10 26.58
CA ALA A 382 25.66 26.68 27.81
C ALA A 382 26.93 27.52 27.55
N GLU A 383 27.86 27.01 26.74
CA GLU A 383 29.05 27.77 26.31
C GLU A 383 28.69 29.07 25.55
N THR A 384 27.57 29.06 24.82
CA THR A 384 27.08 30.24 24.08
C THR A 384 26.37 31.26 24.98
N GLU A 385 25.76 30.84 26.09
CA GLU A 385 25.20 31.75 27.09
C GLU A 385 26.29 32.38 27.96
N GLU A 386 27.29 31.61 28.41
CA GLU A 386 28.43 32.12 29.17
C GLU A 386 29.25 33.17 28.38
N GLN A 387 29.37 33.00 27.05
CA GLN A 387 29.97 34.00 26.17
C GLN A 387 29.14 35.29 26.03
N LYS A 388 27.80 35.22 26.13
CA LYS A 388 26.92 36.41 26.06
C LYS A 388 26.90 37.19 27.36
N GLU A 389 26.94 36.51 28.51
CA GLU A 389 27.06 37.17 29.81
C GLU A 389 28.40 37.92 29.93
N GLY A 390 29.47 37.38 29.34
CA GLY A 390 30.79 38.04 29.25
C GLY A 390 30.85 39.33 28.40
N GLU A 391 29.88 39.55 27.50
CA GLU A 391 29.82 40.77 26.66
C GLU A 391 28.82 41.83 27.18
N GLN A 392 28.03 41.54 28.22
CA GLN A 392 26.92 42.39 28.67
C GLN A 392 27.23 43.33 29.86
N GLU A 393 28.48 43.51 30.28
CA GLU A 393 28.86 44.56 31.26
C GLU A 393 28.95 45.99 30.66
N GLY A 394 28.50 46.22 29.41
CA GLY A 394 28.80 47.45 28.67
C GLY A 394 27.67 48.06 27.82
N GLY A 395 26.49 48.37 28.37
CA GLY A 395 25.53 49.23 27.66
C GLY A 395 24.10 49.27 28.17
N GLY A 396 23.80 50.18 29.11
CA GLY A 396 22.42 50.48 29.49
C GLY A 396 21.71 51.39 28.48
N GLY A 397 20.57 50.94 27.94
CA GLY A 397 19.72 51.74 27.04
C GLY A 397 18.26 51.33 27.13
N LEU A 398 17.41 52.19 27.69
CA LEU A 398 15.95 52.00 27.79
C LEU A 398 15.27 52.29 26.45
N VAL A 399 14.43 51.37 25.96
CA VAL A 399 13.43 51.64 24.92
C VAL A 399 12.15 50.87 25.24
N ASP A 400 11.04 51.59 25.40
CA ASP A 400 9.72 51.02 25.61
C ASP A 400 9.13 50.43 24.31
N GLY A 401 8.45 49.29 24.42
CA GLY A 401 7.70 48.68 23.31
C GLY A 401 6.70 47.64 23.79
N GLU A 402 5.40 47.89 23.59
CA GLU A 402 4.32 46.97 23.96
C GLU A 402 4.33 45.69 23.10
N PRO A 403 4.06 44.50 23.67
CA PRO A 403 3.81 43.29 22.89
C PRO A 403 2.33 43.20 22.49
N ALA A 404 2.03 43.41 21.20
CA ALA A 404 0.75 43.02 20.63
C ALA A 404 0.63 41.49 20.59
N GLY A 405 -0.33 40.93 21.31
CA GLY A 405 -0.45 39.48 21.48
C GLY A 405 -1.03 38.74 20.27
N THR A 406 -0.54 37.52 20.01
CA THR A 406 -1.35 36.28 19.93
C THR A 406 -0.44 35.08 19.70
N GLY A 407 0.25 34.66 20.76
CA GLY A 407 0.95 33.38 20.84
C GLY A 407 0.21 32.42 21.78
N ASP A 408 0.39 31.13 21.49
CA ASP A 408 0.14 29.96 22.33
C ASP A 408 -1.23 29.59 22.93
N LEU A 409 -1.70 28.43 22.47
CA LEU A 409 -2.23 27.37 23.34
C LEU A 409 -1.80 26.00 22.78
N LEU A 410 -0.49 25.73 22.65
CA LEU A 410 0.01 24.37 22.43
C LEU A 410 1.35 24.02 23.11
N GLU A 411 2.10 24.98 23.65
CA GLU A 411 3.33 24.72 24.41
C GLU A 411 3.11 24.79 25.93
N SER A 412 3.55 23.73 26.66
CA SER A 412 3.76 23.62 28.13
C SER A 412 3.59 22.19 28.71
N GLY A 413 3.37 21.16 27.88
CA GLY A 413 3.06 19.80 28.35
C GLY A 413 3.95 18.65 27.85
N ASP A 414 4.90 18.92 26.95
CA ASP A 414 5.69 17.87 26.30
C ASP A 414 6.99 17.58 27.05
N GLY A 415 6.92 16.62 27.97
CA GLY A 415 8.12 15.96 28.46
C GLY A 415 8.85 15.25 27.32
N GLU A 416 10.18 15.24 27.40
CA GLU A 416 11.10 14.90 26.32
C GLU A 416 10.75 13.58 25.59
N LEU A 417 10.28 13.67 24.34
CA LEU A 417 9.88 12.49 23.55
C LEU A 417 11.11 11.63 23.21
N GLY A 418 11.00 10.30 23.33
CA GLY A 418 12.06 9.36 22.95
C GLY A 418 11.89 8.71 21.57
N ILE A 419 10.73 8.90 20.93
CA ILE A 419 10.47 8.71 19.49
C ILE A 419 9.46 9.78 19.02
N SER A 420 9.38 10.04 17.71
CA SER A 420 8.35 10.95 17.17
C SER A 420 6.93 10.41 17.36
N LEU A 421 5.95 11.32 17.37
CA LEU A 421 4.53 10.96 17.48
C LEU A 421 4.06 10.16 16.26
N GLU A 422 4.58 10.47 15.07
CA GLU A 422 4.40 9.71 13.83
C GLU A 422 4.88 8.27 13.98
N ALA A 423 6.09 8.07 14.50
CA ALA A 423 6.69 6.77 14.66
C ALA A 423 5.99 5.94 15.75
N ALA A 424 5.53 6.59 16.83
CA ALA A 424 4.66 5.96 17.84
C ALA A 424 3.31 5.49 17.24
N TRP A 425 2.71 6.30 16.35
CA TRP A 425 1.50 5.92 15.63
C TRP A 425 1.73 4.77 14.64
N TYR A 426 2.85 4.79 13.90
CA TYR A 426 3.26 3.68 13.04
C TYR A 426 3.47 2.39 13.85
N ALA A 427 4.12 2.46 15.01
CA ALA A 427 4.32 1.31 15.88
C ALA A 427 2.99 0.69 16.36
N LEU A 428 2.01 1.50 16.75
CA LEU A 428 0.67 1.00 17.14
C LEU A 428 -0.07 0.29 15.99
N ILE A 429 -0.02 0.86 14.78
CA ILE A 429 -0.60 0.25 13.57
C ILE A 429 0.10 -1.08 13.23
N ILE A 430 1.43 -1.07 13.16
CA ILE A 430 2.23 -2.17 12.60
C ILE A 430 2.45 -3.29 13.62
N LEU A 431 2.73 -2.95 14.87
CA LEU A 431 2.99 -3.92 15.95
C LEU A 431 1.72 -4.33 16.71
N GLY A 432 0.65 -3.54 16.63
CA GLY A 432 -0.61 -3.79 17.34
C GLY A 432 -1.75 -4.30 16.45
N ALA A 433 -1.96 -3.71 15.26
CA ALA A 433 -3.05 -4.09 14.36
C ALA A 433 -2.67 -5.08 13.24
N ASP A 434 -1.40 -5.53 13.16
CA ASP A 434 -0.87 -6.40 12.08
C ASP A 434 -1.15 -5.84 10.67
N VAL A 435 -0.99 -4.53 10.53
CA VAL A 435 -1.17 -3.78 9.28
C VAL A 435 0.19 -3.46 8.68
N VAL A 436 0.40 -3.81 7.41
CA VAL A 436 1.54 -3.31 6.63
C VAL A 436 1.25 -1.86 6.25
N VAL A 437 2.24 -0.97 6.32
CA VAL A 437 2.03 0.46 6.08
C VAL A 437 2.71 0.95 4.81
N LEU A 438 2.01 1.75 4.01
CA LEU A 438 2.66 2.59 3.00
C LEU A 438 3.20 3.88 3.65
N ASN A 439 4.51 4.04 3.67
CA ASN A 439 5.18 5.27 4.08
C ASN A 439 5.55 6.10 2.84
N GLY A 440 4.99 7.31 2.75
CA GLY A 440 5.18 8.21 1.61
C GLY A 440 6.23 9.30 1.82
N THR A 441 7.01 9.27 2.90
CA THR A 441 7.88 10.38 3.30
C THR A 441 8.87 10.84 2.22
N THR A 442 9.26 12.11 2.29
CA THR A 442 10.31 12.73 1.46
C THR A 442 11.47 13.29 2.28
N SER A 443 11.43 13.14 3.61
CA SER A 443 12.53 13.46 4.52
C SER A 443 13.38 12.21 4.70
N GLN A 444 14.69 12.32 4.47
CA GLN A 444 15.66 11.24 4.70
C GLN A 444 15.67 10.82 6.18
N GLN A 445 15.57 11.79 7.09
CA GLN A 445 15.54 11.53 8.54
C GLN A 445 14.34 10.62 8.89
N HIS A 446 13.12 10.98 8.45
CA HIS A 446 11.96 10.13 8.67
C HIS A 446 12.04 8.76 7.98
N MET A 447 12.74 8.62 6.84
CA MET A 447 12.94 7.30 6.23
C MET A 447 13.68 6.35 7.19
N ARG A 448 14.65 6.87 7.94
CA ARG A 448 15.42 6.14 8.95
C ARG A 448 14.60 5.92 10.22
N ASP A 449 14.09 7.02 10.81
CA ASP A 449 13.41 6.98 12.11
C ASP A 449 12.17 6.09 12.10
N ASP A 450 11.36 6.16 11.04
CA ASP A 450 10.13 5.38 10.90
C ASP A 450 10.41 3.86 10.79
N LEU A 451 11.57 3.47 10.27
CA LEU A 451 12.03 2.09 10.23
C LEU A 451 12.63 1.65 11.58
N GLU A 452 13.59 2.41 12.10
CA GLU A 452 14.32 2.04 13.33
C GLU A 452 13.38 1.99 14.55
N CYS A 453 12.41 2.91 14.63
CA CYS A 453 11.41 2.94 15.69
C CYS A 453 10.68 1.60 15.84
N LEU A 454 10.35 0.91 14.74
CA LEU A 454 9.64 -0.37 14.84
C LEU A 454 10.45 -1.43 15.59
N GLU A 455 11.75 -1.52 15.31
CA GLU A 455 12.65 -2.43 16.01
C GLU A 455 12.89 -1.97 17.46
N ARG A 456 13.02 -0.65 17.68
CA ARG A 456 13.19 -0.03 19.00
C ARG A 456 12.01 -0.37 19.92
N VAL A 457 10.78 -0.12 19.46
CA VAL A 457 9.54 -0.43 20.21
C VAL A 457 9.32 -1.93 20.36
N GLU A 458 9.62 -2.75 19.33
CA GLU A 458 9.44 -4.21 19.40
C GLU A 458 10.43 -4.90 20.35
N ARG A 459 11.64 -4.34 20.53
CA ARG A 459 12.57 -4.72 21.61
C ARG A 459 12.09 -4.21 22.97
N TRP A 460 11.83 -2.90 23.09
CA TRP A 460 11.45 -2.25 24.34
C TRP A 460 10.20 -2.86 24.99
N LYS A 461 9.14 -3.16 24.22
CA LYS A 461 7.88 -3.71 24.74
C LYS A 461 8.00 -5.12 25.35
N LYS A 462 9.16 -5.77 25.21
CA LYS A 462 9.47 -7.07 25.86
C LYS A 462 10.01 -6.91 27.29
N THR A 463 10.44 -5.70 27.67
CA THR A 463 10.83 -5.38 29.05
C THR A 463 9.60 -5.30 29.97
N PRO A 464 9.71 -5.51 31.29
CA PRO A 464 8.57 -5.41 32.21
C PRO A 464 7.90 -4.02 32.19
N GLN A 465 8.70 -2.96 32.18
CA GLN A 465 8.24 -1.56 32.11
C GLN A 465 7.60 -1.27 30.75
N GLY A 466 8.30 -1.61 29.67
CA GLY A 466 7.84 -1.37 28.30
C GLY A 466 6.56 -2.15 27.96
N LYS A 467 6.43 -3.40 28.41
CA LYS A 467 5.18 -4.17 28.28
C LYS A 467 4.02 -3.46 28.96
N LYS A 468 4.19 -3.03 30.22
CA LYS A 468 3.14 -2.35 30.98
C LYS A 468 2.73 -1.02 30.33
N ALA A 469 3.67 -0.29 29.72
CA ALA A 469 3.38 0.94 28.98
C ALA A 469 2.70 0.67 27.63
N TRP A 470 3.25 -0.25 26.85
CA TRP A 470 2.68 -0.71 25.58
C TRP A 470 1.23 -1.18 25.73
N ASP A 471 0.94 -2.06 26.69
CA ASP A 471 -0.40 -2.62 26.89
C ASP A 471 -1.43 -1.50 27.14
N ARG A 472 -1.13 -0.52 28.00
CA ARG A 472 -2.01 0.64 28.26
C ARG A 472 -2.25 1.48 27.01
N CYS A 473 -1.18 1.79 26.28
CA CYS A 473 -1.30 2.62 25.07
C CYS A 473 -2.09 1.88 23.97
N PHE A 474 -1.87 0.56 23.87
CA PHE A 474 -2.54 -0.30 22.91
C PHE A 474 -4.03 -0.52 23.22
N GLU A 475 -4.46 -0.57 24.49
CA GLU A 475 -5.89 -0.53 24.83
C GLU A 475 -6.57 0.75 24.30
N GLY A 476 -5.95 1.91 24.49
CA GLY A 476 -6.44 3.18 23.93
C GLY A 476 -6.53 3.16 22.41
N PHE A 477 -5.50 2.63 21.75
CA PHE A 477 -5.51 2.44 20.30
C PHE A 477 -6.62 1.48 19.82
N LYS A 478 -6.78 0.32 20.47
CA LYS A 478 -7.84 -0.66 20.13
C LYS A 478 -9.23 -0.03 20.19
N ALA A 479 -9.51 0.74 21.24
CA ALA A 479 -10.78 1.47 21.38
C ALA A 479 -11.00 2.47 20.23
N LEU A 480 -9.96 3.20 19.80
CA LEU A 480 -10.05 4.11 18.65
C LEU A 480 -10.29 3.37 17.32
N VAL A 481 -9.60 2.25 17.09
CA VAL A 481 -9.65 1.50 15.82
C VAL A 481 -10.72 0.40 15.76
N GLY A 482 -11.64 0.39 16.73
CA GLY A 482 -12.79 -0.53 16.76
C GLY A 482 -12.45 -1.99 17.05
N MET A 483 -11.26 -2.27 17.57
CA MET A 483 -10.88 -3.62 18.00
C MET A 483 -11.56 -3.93 19.35
N PRO A 484 -12.09 -5.15 19.54
CA PRO A 484 -12.75 -5.53 20.79
C PRO A 484 -11.77 -5.50 21.98
N PRO A 485 -12.28 -5.31 23.21
CA PRO A 485 -11.51 -5.56 24.42
C PRO A 485 -10.98 -7.02 24.43
N PRO A 486 -9.87 -7.28 25.16
CA PRO A 486 -9.21 -8.58 25.17
C PRO A 486 -10.03 -9.66 25.89
#